data_AF-A0A662IBU9-F1
#
_entry.id   AF-A0A662IBU9-F1
#
_cell.length_a   1.000
_cell.length_b   1.000
_cell.length_c   1.000
_cell.angle_alpha   90.00
_cell.angle_beta   90.00
_cell.angle_gamma   90.00
#
_symmetry.space_group_name_H-M   'P 1'
#
loop_
_entity.id
_entity.type
_entity.pdbx_description
1 polymer ?
#
loop_
_entity_poly.entity_id
_entity_poly.type
_entity_poly.pdbx_seq_one_letter_code
_entity_poly.pdbx_strand_id
1 'polypeptide(L)'
;GIWCRERWYPFQCDIAFMMSPSIFAKFVASHIREQCNRLEYSIYHLDGPGQIPHLKYLLEIDELTGVQWVPGAREELRGHDCGSPKWYGLYRRILSAGKALVVAMPPTRVSGFLQEFRRGRILIQTWAASEDDAKALEEAAQ
;
A
#
# COMPACT_ATOMS: atom_id res chain seq x y z
N GLY A 1 0.70 10.46 -8.09
CA GLY A 1 0.74 9.30 -9.01
C GLY A 1 2.16 8.78 -9.06
N ILE A 2 2.37 7.49 -9.34
CA ILE A 2 3.72 6.89 -9.41
C ILE A 2 4.20 6.93 -10.85
N TRP A 3 5.42 7.38 -11.09
CA TRP A 3 6.05 7.26 -12.39
C TRP A 3 6.78 5.91 -12.48
N CYS A 4 6.59 5.20 -13.59
CA CYS A 4 7.28 3.97 -13.90
C CYS A 4 7.47 3.90 -15.42
N ARG A 5 8.65 3.45 -15.83
CA ARG A 5 9.04 3.39 -17.24
C ARG A 5 8.35 2.23 -17.97
N GLU A 6 8.13 1.13 -17.27
CA GLU A 6 7.50 -0.10 -17.75
C GLU A 6 5.96 -0.02 -17.71
N ARG A 7 5.25 -1.05 -18.22
CA ARG A 7 3.79 -1.05 -18.16
C ARG A 7 3.36 -1.41 -16.75
N TRP A 8 2.61 -0.49 -16.15
CA TRP A 8 2.05 -0.71 -14.82
C TRP A 8 0.68 -0.08 -14.66
N TYR A 9 -0.08 -0.56 -13.67
CA TYR A 9 -1.38 -0.02 -13.35
C TYR A 9 -1.73 -0.22 -11.86
N PRO A 10 -2.38 0.76 -11.20
CA PRO A 10 -2.95 0.60 -9.87
C PRO A 10 -4.36 -0.01 -9.96
N PHE A 11 -4.49 -1.31 -9.70
CA PHE A 11 -5.79 -1.98 -9.66
C PHE A 11 -6.62 -1.52 -8.46
N GLN A 12 -7.94 -1.42 -8.63
CA GLN A 12 -8.88 -1.10 -7.56
C GLN A 12 -10.18 -1.88 -7.75
N CYS A 13 -10.85 -2.21 -6.64
CA CYS A 13 -12.16 -2.85 -6.65
C CYS A 13 -12.98 -2.38 -5.43
N ASP A 14 -13.63 -1.24 -5.54
CA ASP A 14 -14.30 -0.61 -4.38
C ASP A 14 -15.43 -1.46 -3.82
N ILE A 15 -16.14 -2.20 -4.68
CA ILE A 15 -17.19 -3.14 -4.26
C ILE A 15 -16.65 -4.29 -3.40
N ALA A 16 -15.33 -4.59 -3.44
CA ALA A 16 -14.72 -5.58 -2.57
C ALA A 16 -14.94 -5.27 -1.08
N PHE A 17 -15.11 -4.00 -0.72
CA PHE A 17 -15.47 -3.59 0.64
C PHE A 17 -16.76 -4.27 1.14
N MET A 18 -17.71 -4.53 0.24
CA MET A 18 -18.99 -5.17 0.57
C MET A 18 -18.99 -6.70 0.35
N MET A 19 -17.90 -7.26 -0.15
CA MET A 19 -17.81 -8.69 -0.44
C MET A 19 -17.30 -9.47 0.76
N SER A 20 -17.81 -10.68 0.97
CA SER A 20 -17.16 -11.63 1.85
C SER A 20 -15.84 -12.12 1.24
N PRO A 21 -14.88 -12.60 2.06
CA PRO A 21 -13.62 -13.14 1.55
C PRO A 21 -13.80 -14.26 0.50
N SER A 22 -14.82 -15.10 0.64
CA SER A 22 -15.10 -16.19 -0.32
C SER A 22 -15.63 -15.67 -1.66
N ILE A 23 -16.45 -14.61 -1.65
CA ILE A 23 -16.95 -13.96 -2.87
C ILE A 23 -15.80 -13.23 -3.58
N PHE A 24 -14.97 -12.50 -2.83
CA PHE A 24 -13.79 -11.84 -3.37
C PHE A 24 -12.84 -12.83 -4.05
N ALA A 25 -12.51 -13.94 -3.37
CA ALA A 25 -11.63 -14.97 -3.93
C ALA A 25 -12.19 -15.58 -5.23
N LYS A 26 -13.50 -15.80 -5.28
CA LYS A 26 -14.19 -16.41 -6.43
C LYS A 26 -14.27 -15.46 -7.64
N PHE A 27 -14.56 -14.19 -7.42
CA PHE A 27 -14.96 -13.27 -8.49
C PHE A 27 -14.00 -12.11 -8.74
N VAL A 28 -13.02 -11.86 -7.88
CA VAL A 28 -12.12 -10.70 -8.00
C VAL A 28 -10.66 -11.15 -8.09
N ALA A 29 -10.20 -12.01 -7.18
CA ALA A 29 -8.79 -12.39 -7.10
C ALA A 29 -8.24 -13.02 -8.40
N SER A 30 -9.02 -13.86 -9.07
CA SER A 30 -8.66 -14.48 -10.35
C SER A 30 -8.47 -13.44 -11.47
N HIS A 31 -9.37 -12.46 -11.54
CA HIS A 31 -9.28 -11.39 -12.53
C HIS A 31 -8.10 -10.46 -12.27
N ILE A 32 -7.80 -10.15 -11.00
CA ILE A 32 -6.59 -9.39 -10.64
C ILE A 32 -5.35 -10.12 -11.14
N ARG A 33 -5.25 -11.44 -10.91
CA ARG A 33 -4.12 -12.25 -11.41
C ARG A 33 -4.00 -12.20 -12.93
N GLU A 34 -5.11 -12.32 -13.66
CA GLU A 34 -5.10 -12.24 -15.12
C GLU A 34 -4.61 -10.88 -15.61
N GLN A 35 -5.04 -9.79 -14.96
CA GLN A 35 -4.59 -8.44 -15.28
C GLN A 35 -3.11 -8.24 -14.95
N CYS A 36 -2.63 -8.76 -13.81
CA CYS A 36 -1.21 -8.71 -13.43
C CYS A 36 -0.33 -9.34 -14.50
N ASN A 37 -0.75 -10.46 -15.09
CA ASN A 37 0.00 -11.17 -16.15
C ASN A 37 0.23 -10.36 -17.44
N ARG A 38 -0.40 -9.18 -17.59
CA ARG A 38 -0.26 -8.30 -18.76
C ARG A 38 0.67 -7.11 -18.50
N LEU A 39 1.17 -6.96 -17.27
CA LEU A 39 1.95 -5.81 -16.81
C LEU A 39 3.27 -6.27 -16.19
N GLU A 40 4.30 -5.45 -16.29
CA GLU A 40 5.58 -5.66 -15.58
C GLU A 40 5.45 -5.33 -14.09
N TYR A 41 4.64 -4.32 -13.75
CA TYR A 41 4.35 -3.94 -12.37
C TYR A 41 2.86 -3.75 -12.13
N SER A 42 2.44 -4.09 -10.92
CA SER A 42 1.05 -4.10 -10.51
C SER A 42 0.94 -3.71 -9.04
N ILE A 43 0.07 -2.76 -8.74
CA ILE A 43 -0.20 -2.33 -7.37
C ILE A 43 -1.69 -2.48 -7.12
N TYR A 44 -2.08 -3.12 -6.03
CA TYR A 44 -3.49 -3.16 -5.62
C TYR A 44 -3.79 -2.06 -4.61
N HIS A 45 -4.80 -1.24 -4.89
CA HIS A 45 -5.34 -0.21 -4.02
C HIS A 45 -6.25 -0.85 -2.97
N LEU A 46 -5.73 -1.02 -1.75
CA LEU A 46 -6.44 -1.61 -0.62
C LEU A 46 -7.13 -0.49 0.17
N ASP A 47 -8.37 -0.19 -0.21
CA ASP A 47 -9.15 0.93 0.35
C ASP A 47 -9.92 0.53 1.60
N GLY A 48 -9.34 0.90 2.74
CA GLY A 48 -9.97 0.90 4.04
C GLY A 48 -9.99 -0.47 4.74
N PRO A 49 -10.36 -0.46 6.04
CA PRO A 49 -10.31 -1.67 6.88
C PRO A 49 -11.20 -2.82 6.39
N GLY A 50 -12.28 -2.52 5.66
CA GLY A 50 -13.20 -3.52 5.12
C GLY A 50 -12.55 -4.44 4.08
N GLN A 51 -11.46 -4.02 3.43
CA GLN A 51 -10.75 -4.85 2.47
C GLN A 51 -9.61 -5.70 3.07
N ILE A 52 -9.19 -5.43 4.31
CA ILE A 52 -8.13 -6.19 4.99
C ILE A 52 -8.37 -7.72 4.98
N PRO A 53 -9.61 -8.24 5.17
CA PRO A 53 -9.87 -9.68 5.08
C PRO A 53 -9.48 -10.32 3.75
N HIS A 54 -9.44 -9.54 2.66
CA HIS A 54 -9.12 -10.00 1.31
C HIS A 54 -7.61 -10.04 1.04
N LEU A 55 -6.81 -9.36 1.88
CA LEU A 55 -5.37 -9.23 1.70
C LEU A 55 -4.69 -10.60 1.51
N LYS A 56 -5.12 -11.63 2.24
CA LYS A 56 -4.52 -12.98 2.09
C LYS A 56 -4.55 -13.49 0.65
N TYR A 57 -5.65 -13.28 -0.07
CA TYR A 57 -5.78 -13.72 -1.46
C TYR A 57 -4.95 -12.86 -2.41
N LEU A 58 -4.82 -11.56 -2.12
CA LEU A 58 -3.95 -10.67 -2.89
C LEU A 58 -2.47 -11.06 -2.74
N LEU A 59 -2.04 -11.43 -1.53
CA LEU A 59 -0.66 -11.84 -1.26
C LEU A 59 -0.30 -13.19 -1.91
N GLU A 60 -1.29 -14.05 -2.21
CA GLU A 60 -1.15 -15.31 -2.96
C GLU A 60 -1.06 -15.12 -4.50
N ILE A 61 -1.16 -13.89 -5.01
CA ILE A 61 -0.97 -13.61 -6.43
C ILE A 61 0.50 -13.24 -6.64
N ASP A 62 1.32 -14.16 -7.15
CA ASP A 62 2.75 -13.95 -7.33
C ASP A 62 3.05 -12.74 -8.23
N GLU A 63 2.26 -12.57 -9.29
CA GLU A 63 2.38 -11.49 -10.28
C GLU A 63 1.93 -10.12 -9.75
N LEU A 64 1.25 -10.07 -8.59
CA LEU A 64 0.95 -8.80 -7.93
C LEU A 64 2.22 -8.27 -7.29
N THR A 65 2.74 -7.12 -7.74
CA THR A 65 4.06 -6.64 -7.27
C THR A 65 4.00 -5.81 -6.00
N GLY A 66 2.87 -5.18 -5.70
CA GLY A 66 2.73 -4.32 -4.53
C GLY A 66 1.29 -4.06 -4.09
N VAL A 67 1.17 -3.43 -2.92
CA VAL A 67 -0.10 -3.02 -2.32
C VAL A 67 0.02 -1.57 -1.86
N GLN A 68 -0.95 -0.75 -2.24
CA GLN A 68 -1.15 0.57 -1.68
C GLN A 68 -2.16 0.48 -0.55
N TRP A 69 -1.80 0.96 0.63
CA TRP A 69 -2.73 1.04 1.75
C TRP A 69 -3.35 2.43 1.84
N VAL A 70 -4.68 2.48 1.96
CA VAL A 70 -5.43 3.70 2.26
C VAL A 70 -6.34 3.42 3.45
N PRO A 71 -6.16 4.05 4.62
CA PRO A 71 -6.97 3.78 5.80
C PRO A 71 -8.40 4.33 5.69
N GLY A 72 -8.62 5.28 4.78
CA GLY A 72 -9.89 5.95 4.56
C GLY A 72 -10.15 7.08 5.56
N ALA A 73 -11.00 8.03 5.17
CA ALA A 73 -11.19 9.30 5.88
C ALA A 73 -11.57 9.14 7.36
N ARG A 74 -12.40 8.14 7.70
CA ARG A 74 -12.82 7.89 9.09
C ARG A 74 -11.65 7.53 10.01
N GLU A 75 -10.72 6.73 9.50
CA GLU A 75 -9.53 6.33 10.25
C GLU A 75 -8.54 7.50 10.37
N GLU A 76 -8.36 8.26 9.29
CA GLU A 76 -7.51 9.47 9.29
C GLU A 76 -8.00 10.53 10.29
N LEU A 77 -9.32 10.79 10.34
CA LEU A 77 -9.92 11.71 11.32
C LEU A 77 -9.71 11.27 12.78
N ARG A 78 -9.40 9.99 13.01
CA ARG A 78 -9.05 9.43 14.33
C ARG A 78 -7.55 9.43 14.60
N GLY A 79 -6.75 10.04 13.72
CA GLY A 79 -5.29 10.04 13.80
C GLY A 79 -4.67 8.69 13.39
N HIS A 80 -5.38 7.89 12.60
CA HIS A 80 -4.91 6.60 12.09
C HIS A 80 -4.53 6.70 10.60
N ASP A 81 -3.74 7.73 10.26
CA ASP A 81 -3.10 7.90 8.95
C ASP A 81 -2.15 6.72 8.61
N CYS A 82 -1.61 6.66 7.38
CA CYS A 82 -0.74 5.54 6.99
C CYS A 82 0.55 5.42 7.82
N GLY A 83 1.02 6.50 8.46
CA GLY A 83 2.17 6.48 9.35
C GLY A 83 1.86 5.94 10.74
N SER A 84 0.59 5.68 11.08
CA SER A 84 0.16 5.20 12.39
C SER A 84 0.63 3.76 12.68
N PRO A 85 1.20 3.50 13.88
CA PRO A 85 1.62 2.15 14.30
C PRO A 85 0.50 1.09 14.27
N LYS A 86 -0.77 1.53 14.30
CA LYS A 86 -1.95 0.67 14.14
C LYS A 86 -1.84 -0.24 12.91
N TRP A 87 -1.26 0.26 11.82
CA TRP A 87 -1.18 -0.46 10.54
C TRP A 87 0.12 -1.25 10.37
N TYR A 88 1.07 -1.18 11.30
CA TYR A 88 2.39 -1.80 11.10
C TYR A 88 2.33 -3.33 11.00
N GLY A 89 1.36 -3.96 11.68
CA GLY A 89 1.08 -5.39 11.50
C GLY A 89 0.64 -5.74 10.08
N LEU A 90 -0.14 -4.87 9.42
CA LEU A 90 -0.55 -5.01 8.02
C LEU A 90 0.65 -4.90 7.09
N TYR A 91 1.50 -3.89 7.31
CA TYR A 91 2.69 -3.63 6.49
C TYR A 91 3.71 -4.77 6.57
N ARG A 92 3.94 -5.31 7.77
CA ARG A 92 4.77 -6.50 7.93
C ARG A 92 4.24 -7.68 7.12
N ARG A 93 2.93 -7.94 7.12
CA ARG A 93 2.33 -9.01 6.30
C ARG A 93 2.57 -8.80 4.80
N ILE A 94 2.39 -7.57 4.30
CA ILE A 94 2.61 -7.21 2.90
C ILE A 94 4.09 -7.43 2.52
N LEU A 95 5.01 -6.86 3.29
CA LEU A 95 6.45 -6.92 3.02
C LEU A 95 7.00 -8.34 3.17
N SER A 96 6.55 -9.11 4.17
CA SER A 96 6.95 -10.51 4.37
C SER A 96 6.46 -11.44 3.25
N ALA A 97 5.35 -11.11 2.58
CA ALA A 97 4.92 -11.79 1.36
C ALA A 97 5.71 -11.34 0.11
N GLY A 98 6.79 -10.59 0.31
CA GLY A 98 7.64 -10.09 -0.76
C GLY A 98 6.98 -8.98 -1.59
N LYS A 99 5.84 -8.41 -1.19
CA LYS A 99 5.16 -7.37 -1.96
C LYS A 99 5.70 -5.98 -1.60
N ALA A 100 5.75 -5.07 -2.57
CA ALA A 100 6.04 -3.67 -2.31
C ALA A 100 4.89 -2.98 -1.55
N LEU A 101 5.20 -1.98 -0.75
CA LEU A 101 4.23 -1.19 0.01
C LEU A 101 4.23 0.25 -0.47
N VAL A 102 3.04 0.79 -0.75
CA VAL A 102 2.84 2.22 -1.04
C VAL A 102 1.98 2.83 0.07
N VAL A 103 2.47 3.91 0.69
CA VAL A 103 1.79 4.62 1.77
C VAL A 103 1.91 6.12 1.59
N ALA A 104 0.87 6.85 1.98
CA ALA A 104 0.87 8.31 2.00
C ALA A 104 0.68 8.81 3.45
N MET A 105 1.61 9.61 3.96
CA MET A 105 1.59 10.06 5.36
C MET A 105 2.10 11.50 5.49
N PRO A 106 1.74 12.22 6.57
CA PRO A 106 2.29 13.55 6.80
C PRO A 106 3.79 13.48 7.16
N PRO A 107 4.56 14.57 6.93
CA PRO A 107 6.01 14.60 7.15
C PRO A 107 6.41 14.19 8.56
N THR A 108 5.60 14.59 9.54
CA THR A 108 5.80 14.30 10.97
C THR A 108 5.77 12.82 11.33
N ARG A 109 5.27 11.95 10.44
CA ARG A 109 5.22 10.50 10.64
C ARG A 109 6.40 9.76 9.99
N VAL A 110 7.06 10.38 9.01
CA VAL A 110 8.03 9.71 8.15
C VAL A 110 9.21 9.17 8.97
N SER A 111 9.84 9.98 9.82
CA SER A 111 10.99 9.54 10.61
C SER A 111 10.67 8.36 11.54
N GLY A 112 9.50 8.40 12.20
CA GLY A 112 9.05 7.31 13.07
C GLY A 112 8.75 6.03 12.28
N PHE A 113 8.15 6.17 11.10
CA PHE A 113 7.89 5.05 10.20
C PHE A 113 9.20 4.41 9.70
N LEU A 114 10.20 5.21 9.31
CA LEU A 114 11.49 4.74 8.83
C LEU A 114 12.31 4.01 9.91
N GLN A 115 12.17 4.39 11.18
CA GLN A 115 12.80 3.67 12.29
C GLN A 115 12.32 2.21 12.38
N GLU A 116 11.05 1.96 12.07
CA GLU A 116 10.41 0.65 12.13
C GLU A 116 10.57 -0.16 10.82
N PHE A 117 10.56 0.52 9.67
CA PHE A 117 10.59 -0.10 8.34
C PHE A 117 11.83 0.31 7.54
N ARG A 118 13.02 -0.05 8.04
CA ARG A 118 14.31 0.23 7.37
C ARG A 118 14.59 -0.62 6.13
N ARG A 119 13.83 -1.70 5.92
CA ARG A 119 14.07 -2.69 4.86
C ARG A 119 12.78 -3.03 4.16
N GLY A 120 12.89 -3.30 2.87
CA GLY A 120 11.77 -3.68 2.02
C GLY A 120 11.60 -2.72 0.84
N ARG A 121 10.67 -3.07 -0.06
CA ARG A 121 10.32 -2.23 -1.20
C ARG A 121 9.19 -1.31 -0.79
N ILE A 122 9.51 -0.13 -0.27
CA ILE A 122 8.53 0.82 0.27
C ILE A 122 8.62 2.14 -0.49
N LEU A 123 7.48 2.65 -0.92
CA LEU A 123 7.32 4.00 -1.44
C LEU A 123 6.50 4.81 -0.43
N ILE A 124 7.12 5.87 0.12
CA ILE A 124 6.47 6.83 1.01
C ILE A 124 6.14 8.08 0.20
N GLN A 125 4.85 8.41 0.11
CA GLN A 125 4.39 9.69 -0.41
C GLN A 125 4.17 10.65 0.77
N THR A 126 4.85 11.79 0.75
CA THR A 126 4.71 12.88 1.71
C THR A 126 4.82 14.22 0.99
N TRP A 127 4.57 15.31 1.69
CA TRP A 127 4.86 16.66 1.22
C TRP A 127 6.03 17.26 2.00
N ALA A 128 6.49 18.45 1.61
CA ALA A 128 7.46 19.25 2.34
C ALA A 128 7.06 20.73 2.19
N ALA A 129 7.27 21.55 3.22
CA ALA A 129 6.93 22.97 3.17
C ALA A 129 7.99 23.79 2.42
N SER A 130 9.22 23.30 2.38
CA SER A 130 10.38 23.91 1.74
C SER A 130 11.28 22.85 1.11
N GLU A 131 12.23 23.29 0.27
CA GLU A 131 13.27 22.41 -0.29
C GLU A 131 14.16 21.83 0.82
N ASP A 132 14.46 22.62 1.86
CA ASP A 132 15.28 22.16 2.99
C ASP A 132 14.58 21.06 3.80
N ASP A 133 13.26 21.19 4.02
CA ASP A 133 12.46 20.12 4.64
C ASP A 133 12.44 18.85 3.76
N ALA A 134 12.40 19.02 2.44
CA ALA A 134 12.44 17.89 1.51
C ALA A 134 13.79 17.15 1.61
N LYS A 135 14.90 17.88 1.60
CA LYS A 135 16.25 17.30 1.77
C LYS A 135 16.39 16.58 3.10
N ALA A 136 15.88 17.15 4.19
CA ALA A 136 15.92 16.50 5.51
C ALA A 136 15.15 15.17 5.54
N LEU A 137 14.02 15.09 4.82
CA LEU A 137 13.26 13.83 4.66
C LEU A 137 14.00 12.81 3.80
N GLU A 138 14.67 13.25 2.73
CA GLU A 138 15.50 12.40 1.88
C GLU A 138 16.70 11.83 2.63
N GLU A 139 17.41 12.65 3.41
CA GLU A 139 18.52 12.23 4.26
C GLU A 139 18.09 11.21 5.31
N ALA A 140 16.90 11.40 5.91
CA ALA A 140 16.36 10.45 6.88
C ALA A 140 16.01 9.08 6.27
N ALA A 141 15.82 9.01 4.95
CA ALA A 141 15.42 7.81 4.22
C ALA A 141 16.59 6.99 3.64
N GLN A 142 17.81 7.52 3.67
CA GLN A 142 19.06 6.84 3.24
C GLN A 142 19.64 5.94 4.34
#